data_AF-A0A835F7R1-F1
#
_entry.id   AF-A0A835F7R1-F1
#
_cell.length_a   1.000
_cell.length_b   1.000
_cell.length_c   1.000
_cell.angle_alpha   90.00
_cell.angle_beta   90.00
_cell.angle_gamma   90.00
#
_symmetry.space_group_name_H-M   'P 1'
#
loop_
_entity.id
_entity.type
_entity.pdbx_description
1 polymer ?
#
loop_
_entity_poly.entity_id
_entity_poly.type
_entity_poly.pdbx_seq_one_letter_code
_entity_poly.pdbx_strand_id
1 'polypeptide(L)'
;MERDLVKSLKTPRKLQYLQLEIVFPGIDDTTDASPWTSQVSWEAEGFGLPRQLRHLLLGCIIFSRMPSWINSSCLPNLSHLCMHVVSMDEQDLKVIGKMPELRDLLLPTSSTVTISNIANCGYFQKLRSFSMLCSMVQFRQNEDYSISFHMWNGEDAMPFGHKKDSEHRVSPTIMPGLEFLELFFFVRTLNDSSADCIDIGLECLTALQKVTVRIGCQDASVSEVEEAEAALRHFEDNMILASDHH
;
A
#
# COMPACT_ATOMS: atom_id res chain seq x y z
N MET A 1 11.88 -2.66 26.12
CA MET A 1 12.23 -3.17 24.77
C MET A 1 12.06 -2.09 23.69
N GLU A 2 10.84 -1.68 23.33
CA GLU A 2 10.64 -0.64 22.28
C GLU A 2 11.34 0.69 22.60
N ARG A 3 11.21 1.20 23.84
CA ARG A 3 11.93 2.42 24.30
C ARG A 3 13.45 2.27 24.26
N ASP A 4 13.97 1.08 24.54
CA ASP A 4 15.42 0.82 24.54
C ASP A 4 15.96 0.74 23.12
N LEU A 5 15.18 0.15 22.20
CA LEU A 5 15.45 0.17 20.77
C LEU A 5 15.52 1.60 20.23
N VAL A 6 14.50 2.43 20.51
CA VAL A 6 14.47 3.85 20.11
C VAL A 6 15.72 4.58 20.63
N LYS A 7 16.14 4.31 21.87
CA LYS A 7 17.37 4.88 22.45
C LYS A 7 18.64 4.40 21.73
N SER A 8 18.76 3.11 21.43
CA SER A 8 19.91 2.56 20.70
C SER A 8 20.00 3.10 19.28
N LEU A 9 18.87 3.31 18.60
CA LEU A 9 18.81 3.85 17.24
C LEU A 9 19.22 5.33 17.13
N LYS A 10 19.33 6.07 18.23
CA LYS A 10 19.92 7.43 18.23
C LYS A 10 21.44 7.45 17.98
N THR A 11 22.14 6.33 18.13
CA THR A 11 23.62 6.29 18.17
C THR A 11 24.39 5.87 16.89
N PRO A 12 23.82 5.26 15.83
CA PRO A 12 24.66 4.69 14.77
C PRO A 12 25.01 5.70 13.66
N ARG A 13 26.30 5.85 13.39
CA ARG A 13 26.84 6.78 12.36
C ARG A 13 26.91 6.19 10.93
N LYS A 14 26.42 4.96 10.69
CA LYS A 14 26.51 4.27 9.37
C LYS A 14 25.37 3.28 9.05
N LEU A 15 24.24 3.30 9.76
CA LEU A 15 23.16 2.32 9.53
C LEU A 15 22.50 2.56 8.17
N GLN A 16 22.54 1.56 7.29
CA GLN A 16 21.86 1.58 5.99
C GLN A 16 20.63 0.68 5.94
N TYR A 17 20.57 -0.28 6.86
CA TYR A 17 19.55 -1.32 6.90
C TYR A 17 19.05 -1.46 8.32
N LEU A 18 17.76 -1.19 8.53
CA LEU A 18 17.06 -1.44 9.78
C LEU A 18 15.88 -2.33 9.47
N GLN A 19 15.88 -3.52 10.06
CA GLN A 19 14.77 -4.44 9.95
C GLN A 19 14.41 -4.95 11.33
N LEU A 20 13.13 -4.87 11.63
CA LEU A 20 12.49 -5.47 12.78
C LEU A 20 11.44 -6.41 12.20
N GLU A 21 11.78 -7.69 12.14
CA GLU A 21 10.83 -8.72 11.72
C GLU A 21 9.84 -9.00 12.84
N ILE A 22 8.57 -9.13 12.46
CA ILE A 22 7.70 -10.12 13.09
C ILE A 22 7.80 -11.31 12.14
N VAL A 23 8.02 -12.50 12.72
CA VAL A 23 7.62 -13.73 12.06
C VAL A 23 6.10 -13.61 11.96
N PHE A 24 5.60 -13.16 10.80
CA PHE A 24 4.18 -13.36 10.52
C PHE A 24 3.97 -14.86 10.73
N PRO A 25 3.10 -15.29 11.66
CA PRO A 25 2.79 -16.70 11.72
C PRO A 25 2.39 -17.09 10.30
N GLY A 26 3.00 -18.16 9.79
CA GLY A 26 2.47 -18.80 8.60
C GLY A 26 0.99 -19.07 8.85
N ILE A 27 0.23 -19.10 7.76
CA ILE A 27 -1.23 -19.21 7.63
C ILE A 27 -1.96 -20.21 8.58
N ASP A 28 -1.24 -21.03 9.34
CA ASP A 28 -1.78 -22.04 10.28
C ASP A 28 -1.58 -21.77 11.78
N ASP A 29 -0.83 -20.74 12.22
CA ASP A 29 -0.51 -20.61 13.65
C ASP A 29 -1.56 -19.75 14.39
N THR A 30 -2.47 -20.44 15.09
CA THR A 30 -3.45 -19.92 16.08
C THR A 30 -2.81 -19.18 17.27
N THR A 31 -1.53 -18.86 17.22
CA THR A 31 -0.90 -18.01 18.22
C THR A 31 -1.28 -16.56 17.99
N ASP A 32 -1.84 -15.96 19.04
CA ASP A 32 -2.25 -14.58 19.24
C ASP A 32 -1.07 -13.57 19.11
N ALA A 33 -0.22 -13.72 18.10
CA ALA A 33 0.83 -12.80 17.71
C ALA A 33 0.23 -11.64 16.91
N SER A 34 -0.82 -11.03 17.45
CA SER A 34 -1.31 -9.75 16.96
C SER A 34 -0.13 -8.78 16.98
N PRO A 35 0.23 -8.14 15.85
CA PRO A 35 1.32 -7.17 15.84
C PRO A 35 1.04 -6.12 16.91
N TRP A 36 2.02 -5.86 17.78
CA TRP A 36 1.77 -5.04 18.96
C TRP A 36 1.65 -3.57 18.54
N THR A 37 0.57 -2.92 18.97
CA THR A 37 0.38 -1.48 18.79
C THR A 37 1.50 -0.72 19.51
N SER A 38 2.24 0.10 18.77
CA SER A 38 3.26 0.97 19.35
C SER A 38 2.62 1.87 20.40
N GLN A 39 3.10 1.77 21.63
CA GLN A 39 2.69 2.65 22.74
C GLN A 39 3.72 3.75 23.01
N VAL A 40 4.79 3.80 22.22
CA VAL A 40 5.88 4.76 22.38
C VAL A 40 5.72 5.87 21.35
N SER A 41 5.78 7.13 21.80
CA SER A 41 5.98 8.23 20.85
C SER A 41 7.42 8.16 20.37
N TRP A 42 7.62 7.66 19.15
CA TRP A 42 8.92 7.68 18.47
C TRP A 42 9.41 9.13 18.29
N GLU A 43 8.52 10.13 18.33
CA GLU A 43 8.84 11.54 18.11
C GLU A 43 9.31 12.27 19.38
N ALA A 44 8.76 11.92 20.55
CA ALA A 44 8.98 12.63 21.82
C ALA A 44 10.45 12.58 22.31
N GLU A 45 11.27 11.73 21.72
CA GLU A 45 12.65 11.49 22.14
C GLU A 45 13.69 12.22 21.26
N GLY A 46 13.31 13.03 20.27
CA GLY A 46 14.31 13.56 19.31
C GLY A 46 14.96 12.43 18.50
N PHE A 47 14.17 11.39 18.24
CA PHE A 47 14.54 10.27 17.39
C PHE A 47 14.83 10.78 15.97
N GLY A 48 15.96 10.35 15.43
CA GLY A 48 16.33 10.62 14.05
C GLY A 48 17.06 9.41 13.51
N LEU A 49 16.50 8.82 12.45
CA LEU A 49 17.18 7.77 11.72
C LEU A 49 18.35 8.36 10.90
N PRO A 50 19.43 7.59 10.69
CA PRO A 50 20.54 8.06 9.87
C PRO A 50 20.09 8.38 8.44
N ARG A 51 20.52 9.52 7.89
CA ARG A 51 20.19 9.93 6.50
C ARG A 51 20.70 8.97 5.42
N GLN A 52 21.63 8.08 5.78
CA GLN A 52 22.19 7.04 4.91
C GLN A 52 21.32 5.78 4.88
N LEU A 53 20.25 5.72 5.68
CA LEU A 53 19.33 4.59 5.72
C LEU A 53 18.67 4.41 4.35
N ARG A 54 18.69 3.17 3.87
CA ARG A 54 18.13 2.74 2.58
C ARG A 54 16.98 1.77 2.78
N HIS A 55 17.06 0.92 3.79
CA HIS A 55 16.02 -0.05 4.11
C HIS A 55 15.51 0.21 5.52
N LEU A 56 14.21 0.43 5.62
CA LEU A 56 13.48 0.58 6.87
C LEU A 56 12.29 -0.37 6.85
N LEU A 57 12.42 -1.48 7.55
CA LEU A 57 11.43 -2.53 7.60
C LEU A 57 10.97 -2.69 9.05
N LEU A 58 9.84 -2.07 9.39
CA LEU A 58 9.24 -2.04 10.72
C LEU A 58 7.89 -2.78 10.73
N GLY A 59 7.78 -3.86 9.95
CA GLY A 59 6.52 -4.60 9.77
C GLY A 59 5.94 -5.18 11.07
N CYS A 60 6.75 -5.30 12.13
CA CYS A 60 6.29 -5.75 13.44
C CYS A 60 5.65 -4.67 14.33
N ILE A 61 5.68 -3.42 13.90
CA ILE A 61 5.23 -2.28 14.71
C ILE A 61 4.02 -1.67 14.03
N ILE A 62 2.90 -1.63 14.75
CA ILE A 62 1.72 -0.88 14.29
C ILE A 62 1.84 0.54 14.81
N PHE A 63 1.97 1.49 13.90
CA PHE A 63 1.90 2.91 14.20
C PHE A 63 0.46 3.39 14.13
N SER A 64 0.01 4.13 15.15
CA SER A 64 -1.35 4.70 15.14
C SER A 64 -1.50 5.77 14.07
N ARG A 65 -0.44 6.54 13.79
CA ARG A 65 -0.35 7.57 12.75
C ARG A 65 1.00 7.52 12.05
N MET A 66 1.05 8.09 10.84
CA MET A 66 2.30 8.22 10.10
C MET A 66 3.35 9.00 10.91
N PRO A 67 4.55 8.44 11.14
CA PRO A 67 5.60 9.16 11.87
C PRO A 67 6.18 10.30 11.03
N SER A 68 6.30 11.49 11.62
CA SER A 68 6.75 12.70 10.92
C SER A 68 8.17 12.61 10.34
N TRP A 69 9.02 11.74 10.88
CA TRP A 69 10.39 11.51 10.41
C TRP A 69 10.47 10.62 9.14
N ILE A 70 9.35 10.06 8.67
CA ILE A 70 9.25 9.43 7.35
C ILE A 70 9.01 10.50 6.29
N ASN A 71 10.09 11.16 5.85
CA ASN A 71 10.02 12.12 4.75
C ASN A 71 11.39 12.25 4.06
N SER A 72 11.42 12.86 2.87
CA SER A 72 12.63 13.02 2.05
C SER A 72 13.73 13.88 2.68
N SER A 73 13.42 14.75 3.64
CA SER A 73 14.43 15.56 4.35
C SER A 73 15.18 14.72 5.39
N CYS A 74 14.46 13.89 6.14
CA CYS A 74 14.99 12.99 7.15
C CYS A 74 15.65 11.74 6.53
N LEU A 75 15.03 11.17 5.50
CA LEU A 75 15.39 9.88 4.90
C LEU A 75 15.58 10.01 3.37
N PRO A 76 16.55 10.81 2.89
CA PRO A 76 16.69 11.12 1.47
C PRO A 76 17.08 9.92 0.61
N ASN A 77 17.71 8.90 1.18
CA ASN A 77 18.22 7.72 0.46
C ASN A 77 17.35 6.47 0.66
N LEU A 78 16.18 6.61 1.29
CA LEU A 78 15.34 5.46 1.59
C LEU A 78 14.78 4.87 0.30
N SER A 79 15.09 3.60 0.07
CA SER A 79 14.66 2.84 -1.09
C SER A 79 13.62 1.78 -0.77
N HIS A 80 13.65 1.21 0.44
CA HIS A 80 12.69 0.19 0.87
C HIS A 80 12.02 0.64 2.17
N LEU A 81 10.70 0.73 2.15
CA LEU A 81 9.88 1.07 3.29
C LEU A 81 8.84 -0.04 3.51
N CYS A 82 8.88 -0.66 4.68
CA CYS A 82 7.82 -1.53 5.17
C CYS A 82 7.38 -1.04 6.55
N MET A 83 6.11 -0.67 6.71
CA MET A 83 5.57 -0.26 8.01
C MET A 83 4.05 -0.40 8.04
N HIS A 84 3.48 -0.75 9.19
CA HIS A 84 2.03 -0.78 9.38
C HIS A 84 1.57 0.53 10.01
N VAL A 85 0.64 1.24 9.36
CA VAL A 85 0.10 2.52 9.85
C VAL A 85 -1.42 2.49 9.85
N VAL A 86 -2.06 2.60 11.02
CA VAL A 86 -3.53 2.55 11.13
C VAL A 86 -4.17 3.76 10.46
N SER A 87 -3.75 4.98 10.84
CA SER A 87 -4.29 6.24 10.34
C SER A 87 -3.27 6.98 9.47
N MET A 88 -3.66 7.26 8.23
CA MET A 88 -2.87 7.99 7.25
C MET A 88 -3.79 8.94 6.49
N ASP A 89 -3.31 10.15 6.20
CA ASP A 89 -4.02 11.12 5.37
C ASP A 89 -3.39 11.30 3.97
N GLU A 90 -4.01 12.17 3.16
CA GLU A 90 -3.51 12.48 1.81
C GLU A 90 -2.09 13.06 1.83
N GLN A 91 -1.77 13.87 2.84
CA GLN A 91 -0.49 14.55 2.92
C GLN A 91 0.63 13.57 3.28
N ASP A 92 0.37 12.63 4.18
CA ASP A 92 1.30 11.54 4.51
C ASP A 92 1.68 10.75 3.26
N LEU A 93 0.69 10.35 2.46
CA LEU A 93 0.92 9.58 1.25
C LEU A 93 1.64 10.41 0.16
N LYS A 94 1.37 11.72 0.06
CA LYS A 94 2.16 12.64 -0.80
C LYS A 94 3.61 12.74 -0.38
N VAL A 95 3.89 12.75 0.92
CA VAL A 95 5.27 12.78 1.45
C VAL A 95 6.02 11.51 1.04
N ILE A 96 5.39 10.34 1.20
CA ILE A 96 5.96 9.05 0.76
C ILE A 96 6.17 9.07 -0.77
N GLY A 97 5.17 9.51 -1.52
CA GLY A 97 5.23 9.57 -2.98
C GLY A 97 6.33 10.50 -3.51
N LYS A 98 6.76 11.50 -2.75
CA LYS A 98 7.86 12.40 -3.13
C LYS A 98 9.25 11.90 -2.72
N MET A 99 9.36 10.71 -2.13
CA MET A 99 10.65 10.14 -1.79
C MET A 99 11.45 9.78 -3.06
N PRO A 100 12.65 10.35 -3.25
CA PRO A 100 13.35 10.33 -4.53
C PRO A 100 14.00 8.98 -4.86
N GLU A 101 14.29 8.16 -3.85
CA GLU A 101 14.94 6.86 -4.00
C GLU A 101 14.02 5.67 -3.72
N LEU A 102 12.75 5.90 -3.38
CA LEU A 102 11.81 4.85 -3.00
C LEU A 102 11.53 3.92 -4.19
N ARG A 103 11.83 2.63 -4.00
CA ARG A 103 11.67 1.56 -4.98
C ARG A 103 10.68 0.51 -4.52
N ASP A 104 10.65 0.22 -3.22
CA ASP A 104 9.82 -0.82 -2.63
C ASP A 104 9.02 -0.24 -1.48
N LEU A 105 7.70 -0.33 -1.59
CA LEU A 105 6.77 0.19 -0.59
C LEU A 105 5.76 -0.89 -0.20
N LEU A 106 5.78 -1.24 1.09
CA LEU A 106 4.78 -2.09 1.74
C LEU A 106 4.16 -1.28 2.89
N LEU A 107 2.90 -0.90 2.76
CA LEU A 107 2.27 0.03 3.71
C LEU A 107 0.86 -0.42 4.11
N PRO A 108 0.70 -1.51 4.88
CA PRO A 108 -0.61 -1.90 5.42
C PRO A 108 -1.24 -0.75 6.21
N THR A 109 -2.48 -0.40 5.84
CA THR A 109 -3.26 0.66 6.50
C THR A 109 -4.74 0.34 6.51
N SER A 110 -5.46 0.93 7.47
CA SER A 110 -6.92 0.89 7.59
C SER A 110 -7.56 2.22 7.16
N SER A 111 -6.83 3.07 6.46
CA SER A 111 -7.30 4.40 6.01
C SER A 111 -7.79 4.38 4.57
N THR A 112 -8.89 5.08 4.32
CA THR A 112 -9.31 5.43 2.96
C THR A 112 -8.69 6.79 2.59
N VAL A 113 -7.85 6.80 1.56
CA VAL A 113 -7.05 7.98 1.16
C VAL A 113 -7.16 8.20 -0.33
N THR A 114 -7.27 9.44 -0.77
CA THR A 114 -7.26 9.82 -2.19
C THR A 114 -6.23 10.91 -2.42
N ILE A 115 -5.35 10.72 -3.42
CA ILE A 115 -4.51 11.78 -3.96
C ILE A 115 -4.98 12.08 -5.39
N SER A 116 -5.34 13.33 -5.64
CA SER A 116 -5.63 13.80 -7.00
C SER A 116 -4.37 14.26 -7.72
N ASN A 117 -4.37 14.16 -9.05
CA ASN A 117 -3.33 14.69 -9.93
C ASN A 117 -1.92 14.10 -9.68
N ILE A 118 -1.85 12.76 -9.61
CA ILE A 118 -0.59 12.07 -9.31
C ILE A 118 0.44 12.17 -10.44
N ALA A 119 -0.03 12.18 -11.69
CA ALA A 119 0.82 12.17 -12.88
C ALA A 119 1.70 13.43 -12.97
N ASN A 120 1.11 14.62 -12.77
CA ASN A 120 1.82 15.89 -12.95
C ASN A 120 2.75 16.23 -11.78
N CYS A 121 2.53 15.62 -10.61
CA CYS A 121 3.31 15.91 -9.41
C CYS A 121 4.53 15.01 -9.24
N GLY A 122 4.75 14.06 -10.15
CA GLY A 122 5.92 13.19 -10.12
C GLY A 122 5.99 12.33 -8.86
N TYR A 123 4.87 11.80 -8.39
CA TYR A 123 4.89 10.85 -7.27
C TYR A 123 5.40 9.49 -7.72
N PHE A 124 6.06 8.76 -6.82
CA PHE A 124 6.46 7.36 -6.95
C PHE A 124 7.30 7.05 -8.21
N GLN A 125 8.18 7.97 -8.62
CA GLN A 125 8.89 7.91 -9.91
C GLN A 125 9.88 6.75 -10.04
N LYS A 126 10.45 6.29 -8.93
CA LYS A 126 11.38 5.15 -8.90
C LYS A 126 10.75 3.89 -8.32
N LEU A 127 9.45 3.92 -7.99
CA LEU A 127 8.76 2.79 -7.39
C LEU A 127 8.72 1.63 -8.39
N ARG A 128 9.10 0.45 -7.93
CA ARG A 128 9.15 -0.81 -8.68
C ARG A 128 8.25 -1.87 -8.08
N SER A 129 8.12 -1.87 -6.76
CA SER A 129 7.27 -2.78 -6.01
C SER A 129 6.33 -2.00 -5.11
N PHE A 130 5.04 -2.28 -5.22
CA PHE A 130 4.03 -1.65 -4.40
C PHE A 130 3.07 -2.69 -3.84
N SER A 131 2.95 -2.74 -2.51
CA SER A 131 2.04 -3.66 -1.82
C SER A 131 1.24 -2.93 -0.75
N MET A 132 -0.08 -3.14 -0.82
CA MET A 132 -1.06 -2.64 0.13
C MET A 132 -1.88 -3.82 0.64
N LEU A 133 -1.30 -4.61 1.56
CA LEU A 133 -1.83 -5.90 2.06
C LEU A 133 -3.24 -5.85 2.66
N CYS A 134 -3.81 -4.68 2.94
CA CYS A 134 -5.10 -4.53 3.61
C CYS A 134 -5.96 -3.41 3.02
N SER A 135 -5.63 -2.92 1.82
CA SER A 135 -6.39 -1.85 1.17
C SER A 135 -6.56 -2.14 -0.31
N MET A 136 -7.77 -1.92 -0.81
CA MET A 136 -8.01 -1.88 -2.25
C MET A 136 -7.44 -0.58 -2.80
N VAL A 137 -6.85 -0.63 -3.99
CA VAL A 137 -6.37 0.58 -4.66
C VAL A 137 -7.05 0.74 -6.01
N GLN A 138 -7.22 1.99 -6.44
CA GLN A 138 -7.73 2.33 -7.76
C GLN A 138 -6.97 3.52 -8.33
N PHE A 139 -6.64 3.45 -9.61
CA PHE A 139 -6.17 4.55 -10.42
C PHE A 139 -7.33 5.01 -11.30
N ARG A 140 -7.72 6.28 -11.20
CA ARG A 140 -8.83 6.81 -11.98
C ARG A 140 -8.41 8.04 -12.75
N GLN A 141 -8.69 8.06 -14.04
CA GLN A 141 -8.65 9.29 -14.81
C GLN A 141 -9.93 10.12 -14.58
N ASN A 142 -9.75 11.37 -14.17
CA ASN A 142 -10.81 12.33 -13.95
C ASN A 142 -11.18 13.04 -15.27
N GLU A 143 -12.30 13.78 -15.27
CA GLU A 143 -12.78 14.54 -16.43
C GLU A 143 -11.78 15.61 -16.93
N ASP A 144 -10.92 16.10 -16.03
CA ASP A 144 -9.84 17.05 -16.33
C ASP A 144 -8.54 16.38 -16.81
N TYR A 145 -8.59 15.07 -17.15
CA TYR A 145 -7.46 14.22 -17.52
C TYR A 145 -6.41 14.00 -16.42
N SER A 146 -6.62 14.54 -15.21
CA SER A 146 -5.79 14.21 -14.07
C SER A 146 -6.03 12.77 -13.64
N ILE A 147 -5.00 12.07 -13.17
CA ILE A 147 -5.19 10.77 -12.55
C ILE A 147 -5.24 10.94 -11.04
N SER A 148 -6.28 10.42 -10.41
CA SER A 148 -6.33 10.19 -8.97
C SER A 148 -5.87 8.78 -8.62
N PHE A 149 -5.14 8.68 -7.53
CA PHE A 149 -4.84 7.44 -6.84
C PHE A 149 -5.72 7.36 -5.61
N HIS A 150 -6.44 6.26 -5.46
CA HIS A 150 -7.31 6.03 -4.32
C HIS A 150 -6.91 4.75 -3.60
N MET A 151 -7.08 4.77 -2.28
CA MET A 151 -6.93 3.67 -1.36
C MET A 151 -8.22 3.56 -0.56
N TRP A 152 -8.73 2.35 -0.39
CA TRP A 152 -9.95 2.07 0.36
C TRP A 152 -9.76 0.91 1.32
N ASN A 153 -10.21 1.10 2.55
CA ASN A 153 -10.04 0.15 3.64
C ASN A 153 -11.09 -0.97 3.69
N GLY A 154 -12.08 -0.96 2.79
CA GLY A 154 -13.15 -1.95 2.77
C GLY A 154 -14.39 -1.60 3.58
N GLU A 155 -14.31 -0.58 4.45
CA GLU A 155 -15.36 -0.23 5.43
C GLU A 155 -15.99 1.14 5.14
N ASP A 156 -15.19 2.11 4.72
CA ASP A 156 -15.69 3.46 4.45
C ASP A 156 -16.61 3.48 3.23
N ALA A 157 -17.35 4.59 3.05
CA ALA A 157 -18.12 4.81 1.84
C ALA A 157 -17.21 4.64 0.61
N MET A 158 -17.56 3.65 -0.22
CA MET A 158 -16.78 3.29 -1.40
C MET A 158 -16.50 4.52 -2.27
N PRO A 159 -15.24 4.92 -2.46
CA PRO A 159 -14.90 6.07 -3.30
C PRO A 159 -14.95 5.72 -4.81
N PHE A 160 -15.23 4.45 -5.13
CA PHE A 160 -15.25 3.89 -6.48
C PHE A 160 -16.64 3.96 -7.13
N GLY A 161 -16.72 4.56 -8.32
CA GLY A 161 -17.93 4.60 -9.14
C GLY A 161 -17.74 3.85 -10.46
N HIS A 162 -18.85 3.49 -11.11
CA HIS A 162 -18.86 2.76 -12.39
C HIS A 162 -18.07 3.48 -13.50
N LYS A 163 -17.44 2.68 -14.35
CA LYS A 163 -16.80 3.12 -15.60
C LYS A 163 -17.83 3.89 -16.44
N LYS A 164 -17.60 5.18 -16.69
CA LYS A 164 -18.33 5.90 -17.74
C LYS A 164 -17.61 5.64 -19.05
N ASP A 165 -18.36 5.25 -20.07
CA ASP A 165 -17.86 5.15 -21.44
C ASP A 165 -17.37 6.54 -21.88
N SER A 166 -16.07 6.79 -21.80
CA SER A 166 -15.46 7.97 -22.40
C SER A 166 -14.36 7.55 -23.37
N GLU A 167 -14.69 7.68 -24.65
CA GLU A 167 -13.78 7.59 -25.78
C GLU A 167 -12.84 8.80 -25.78
N HIS A 168 -11.61 8.59 -25.30
CA HIS A 168 -10.35 9.23 -25.71
C HIS A 168 -9.34 9.16 -24.56
N ARG A 169 -8.74 7.98 -24.39
CA ARG A 169 -7.68 7.74 -23.41
C ARG A 169 -6.33 8.13 -24.01
N VAL A 170 -5.88 9.36 -23.77
CA VAL A 170 -4.44 9.54 -23.60
C VAL A 170 -4.19 9.09 -22.17
N SER A 171 -3.57 7.93 -21.98
CA SER A 171 -3.23 7.41 -20.64
C SER A 171 -1.93 8.08 -20.18
N PRO A 172 -1.95 9.02 -19.22
CA PRO A 172 -0.71 9.45 -18.59
C PRO A 172 -0.07 8.25 -17.89
N THR A 173 1.22 8.02 -18.13
CA THR A 173 1.96 7.03 -17.37
C THR A 173 2.16 7.55 -15.94
N ILE A 174 1.66 6.80 -14.98
CA ILE A 174 1.93 7.00 -13.56
C ILE A 174 2.87 5.88 -13.11
N MET A 175 3.69 6.15 -12.10
CA MET A 175 4.65 5.17 -11.57
C MET A 175 5.43 4.44 -12.70
N PRO A 176 6.19 5.17 -13.53
CA PRO A 176 6.70 4.67 -14.83
C PRO A 176 7.64 3.47 -14.75
N GLY A 177 8.08 3.09 -13.55
CA GLY A 177 8.93 1.91 -13.32
C GLY A 177 8.28 0.83 -12.45
N LEU A 178 6.97 0.90 -12.18
CA LEU A 178 6.30 -0.07 -11.33
C LEU A 178 6.20 -1.42 -12.05
N GLU A 179 6.89 -2.43 -11.52
CA GLU A 179 7.00 -3.78 -12.11
C GLU A 179 6.10 -4.77 -11.37
N PHE A 180 5.92 -4.60 -10.07
CA PHE A 180 5.12 -5.45 -9.20
C PHE A 180 4.08 -4.65 -8.43
N LEU A 181 2.84 -5.12 -8.47
CA LEU A 181 1.72 -4.57 -7.72
C LEU A 181 1.00 -5.69 -6.96
N GLU A 182 0.86 -5.54 -5.65
CA GLU A 182 0.03 -6.41 -4.81
C GLU A 182 -1.18 -5.64 -4.27
N LEU A 183 -2.37 -6.15 -4.57
CA LEU A 183 -3.66 -5.54 -4.26
C LEU A 183 -4.46 -6.42 -3.31
N PHE A 184 -5.33 -5.80 -2.52
CA PHE A 184 -6.28 -6.51 -1.67
C PHE A 184 -7.72 -6.26 -2.15
N PHE A 185 -8.50 -7.32 -2.27
CA PHE A 185 -9.90 -7.30 -2.66
C PHE A 185 -10.77 -7.85 -1.54
N PHE A 186 -11.81 -7.10 -1.17
CA PHE A 186 -12.81 -7.58 -0.23
C PHE A 186 -13.93 -8.28 -1.00
N VAL A 187 -14.24 -9.53 -0.66
CA VAL A 187 -15.28 -10.31 -1.36
C VAL A 187 -16.63 -9.58 -1.34
N ARG A 188 -16.98 -8.96 -0.19
CA ARG A 188 -18.20 -8.13 -0.05
C ARG A 188 -18.35 -7.04 -1.12
N THR A 189 -17.26 -6.53 -1.68
CA THR A 189 -17.30 -5.52 -2.76
C THR A 189 -17.88 -6.06 -4.05
N LEU A 190 -17.63 -7.33 -4.35
CA LEU A 190 -18.10 -8.00 -5.58
C LEU A 190 -19.54 -8.48 -5.45
N ASN A 191 -20.05 -8.69 -4.24
CA ASN A 191 -21.45 -9.02 -4.01
C ASN A 191 -22.38 -7.82 -4.28
N ASP A 192 -21.94 -6.62 -3.92
CA ASP A 192 -22.75 -5.39 -4.06
C ASP A 192 -22.61 -4.72 -5.42
N SER A 193 -21.53 -5.00 -6.16
CA SER A 193 -21.28 -4.47 -7.49
C SER A 193 -21.32 -5.60 -8.51
N SER A 194 -22.23 -5.51 -9.49
CA SER A 194 -22.23 -6.44 -10.63
C SER A 194 -20.81 -6.55 -11.18
N ALA A 195 -20.30 -7.78 -11.34
CA ALA A 195 -18.90 -8.12 -11.65
C ALA A 195 -18.24 -7.32 -12.80
N ASP A 196 -19.03 -6.65 -13.65
CA ASP A 196 -18.58 -5.76 -14.73
C ASP A 196 -17.96 -4.41 -14.27
N CYS A 197 -17.89 -4.10 -12.97
CA CYS A 197 -17.67 -2.72 -12.52
C CYS A 197 -16.26 -2.33 -12.01
N ILE A 198 -15.40 -3.25 -11.57
CA ILE A 198 -14.18 -2.84 -10.85
C ILE A 198 -13.03 -2.49 -11.81
N ASP A 199 -13.08 -1.29 -12.39
CA ASP A 199 -11.95 -0.74 -13.13
C ASP A 199 -10.87 -0.24 -12.16
N ILE A 200 -9.77 -0.99 -12.01
CA ILE A 200 -8.63 -0.60 -11.16
C ILE A 200 -7.77 0.47 -11.86
N GLY A 201 -7.89 0.65 -13.18
CA GLY A 201 -7.07 1.58 -13.95
C GLY A 201 -5.62 1.14 -14.14
N LEU A 202 -5.36 -0.17 -14.19
CA LEU A 202 -4.03 -0.74 -14.40
C LEU A 202 -3.40 -0.29 -15.73
N GLU A 203 -4.20 0.10 -16.72
CA GLU A 203 -3.75 0.66 -17.99
C GLU A 203 -2.87 1.92 -17.84
N CYS A 204 -2.89 2.57 -16.67
CA CYS A 204 -2.03 3.72 -16.37
C CYS A 204 -0.58 3.30 -16.01
N LEU A 205 -0.35 2.01 -15.75
CA LEU A 205 0.91 1.42 -15.26
C LEU A 205 1.63 0.64 -16.36
N THR A 206 2.36 1.33 -17.23
CA THR A 206 2.90 0.74 -18.47
C THR A 206 4.08 -0.22 -18.26
N ALA A 207 4.73 -0.21 -17.09
CA ALA A 207 5.87 -1.07 -16.77
C ALA A 207 5.47 -2.32 -15.96
N LEU A 208 4.17 -2.49 -15.68
CA LEU A 208 3.67 -3.53 -14.79
C LEU A 208 3.88 -4.92 -15.42
N GLN A 209 4.56 -5.79 -14.70
CA GLN A 209 4.90 -7.14 -15.16
C GLN A 209 4.14 -8.21 -14.39
N LYS A 210 3.86 -7.95 -13.11
CA LYS A 210 3.23 -8.92 -12.21
C LYS A 210 2.23 -8.22 -11.31
N VAL A 211 1.02 -8.77 -11.28
CA VAL A 211 -0.01 -8.38 -10.32
C VAL A 211 -0.30 -9.56 -9.42
N THR A 212 -0.36 -9.31 -8.12
CA THR A 212 -0.87 -10.28 -7.15
C THR A 212 -2.10 -9.71 -6.50
N VAL A 213 -3.19 -10.47 -6.51
CA VAL A 213 -4.42 -10.08 -5.83
C VAL A 213 -4.66 -11.00 -4.67
N ARG A 214 -4.76 -10.41 -3.48
CA ARG A 214 -5.20 -11.05 -2.26
C ARG A 214 -6.69 -10.88 -2.10
N ILE A 215 -7.38 -11.95 -1.74
CA ILE A 215 -8.83 -11.94 -1.56
C ILE A 215 -9.14 -12.13 -0.08
N GLY A 216 -9.67 -11.07 0.53
CA GLY A 216 -10.19 -11.07 1.90
C GLY A 216 -11.51 -11.79 1.98
N CYS A 217 -11.47 -13.01 2.51
CA CYS A 217 -12.61 -13.93 2.63
C CYS A 217 -13.38 -13.79 3.95
N GLN A 218 -13.11 -12.75 4.74
CA GLN A 218 -13.77 -12.55 6.02
C GLN A 218 -15.29 -12.47 5.82
N ASP A 219 -16.01 -13.33 6.55
CA ASP A 219 -17.47 -13.46 6.50
C ASP A 219 -18.05 -13.86 5.13
N ALA A 220 -17.21 -14.33 4.20
CA ALA A 220 -17.63 -14.80 2.89
C ALA A 220 -17.83 -16.33 2.86
N SER A 221 -18.84 -16.78 2.12
CA SER A 221 -19.03 -18.19 1.77
C SER A 221 -18.08 -18.60 0.66
N VAL A 222 -17.80 -19.92 0.56
CA VAL A 222 -16.94 -20.49 -0.49
C VAL A 222 -17.42 -20.09 -1.89
N SER A 223 -18.75 -20.06 -2.12
CA SER A 223 -19.32 -19.68 -3.40
C SER A 223 -19.05 -18.22 -3.77
N GLU A 224 -19.09 -17.30 -2.80
CA GLU A 224 -18.79 -15.88 -3.04
C GLU A 224 -17.30 -15.66 -3.33
N VAL A 225 -16.42 -16.44 -2.68
CA VAL A 225 -14.99 -16.41 -2.97
C VAL A 225 -14.71 -16.94 -4.39
N GLU A 226 -15.35 -18.04 -4.79
CA GLU A 226 -15.21 -18.61 -6.13
C GLU A 226 -15.73 -17.64 -7.22
N GLU A 227 -16.87 -16.98 -6.97
CA GLU A 227 -17.41 -15.96 -7.87
C GLU A 227 -16.47 -14.75 -7.98
N ALA A 228 -15.93 -14.29 -6.85
CA ALA A 228 -14.98 -13.20 -6.81
C ALA A 228 -13.68 -13.53 -7.57
N GLU A 229 -13.14 -14.73 -7.38
CA GLU A 229 -12.00 -15.23 -8.14
C GLU A 229 -12.30 -15.30 -9.63
N ALA A 230 -13.48 -15.81 -10.01
CA ALA A 230 -13.89 -15.91 -11.42
C ALA A 230 -13.97 -14.52 -12.07
N ALA A 231 -14.59 -13.54 -11.39
CA ALA A 231 -14.66 -12.16 -11.84
C ALA A 231 -13.27 -11.55 -12.05
N LEU A 232 -12.35 -11.82 -11.11
CA LEU A 232 -10.98 -11.31 -11.18
C LEU A 232 -10.15 -11.97 -12.29
N ARG A 233 -10.31 -13.27 -12.55
CA ARG A 233 -9.59 -13.97 -13.64
C ARG A 233 -9.81 -13.36 -15.03
N HIS A 234 -10.88 -12.58 -15.22
CA HIS A 234 -11.13 -11.88 -16.47
C HIS A 234 -10.26 -10.63 -16.69
N PHE A 235 -9.58 -10.11 -15.66
CA PHE A 235 -8.86 -8.84 -15.74
C PHE A 235 -7.50 -8.92 -16.46
N GLU A 236 -6.70 -9.99 -16.34
CA GLU A 236 -5.39 -10.10 -17.03
C GLU A 236 -4.71 -11.48 -16.87
N ASP A 237 -4.04 -11.97 -17.93
CA ASP A 237 -3.28 -13.24 -17.94
C ASP A 237 -2.06 -13.26 -16.99
N ASN A 238 -1.56 -12.09 -16.55
CA ASN A 238 -0.39 -11.95 -15.68
C ASN A 238 -0.74 -11.82 -14.18
N MET A 239 -2.01 -12.05 -13.82
CA MET A 239 -2.50 -11.89 -12.46
C MET A 239 -2.42 -13.20 -11.68
N ILE A 240 -1.72 -13.18 -10.55
CA ILE A 240 -1.69 -14.28 -9.59
C ILE A 240 -2.73 -14.02 -8.51
N LEU A 241 -3.72 -14.91 -8.39
CA LEU A 241 -4.67 -14.89 -7.30
C LEU A 241 -4.14 -15.69 -6.11
N ALA A 242 -4.20 -15.09 -4.92
CA ALA A 242 -3.94 -15.74 -3.66
C ALA A 242 -5.13 -15.47 -2.72
N SER A 243 -5.86 -16.51 -2.39
CA SER A 243 -6.98 -16.47 -1.45
C SER A 243 -6.50 -16.85 -0.05
N ASP A 244 -6.92 -16.07 0.94
CA ASP A 244 -6.72 -16.42 2.35
C ASP A 244 -7.84 -17.42 2.74
N HIS A 245 -7.75 -18.66 2.25
CA HIS A 245 -8.70 -19.72 2.62
C HIS A 245 -8.50 -20.09 4.10
N HIS A 246 -9.58 -19.99 4.89
CA HIS A 246 -9.69 -20.54 6.24
C HIS A 246 -9.81 -22.07 6.23
#